data_AF-A0A5C4LL77-F1
#
_entry.id   AF-A0A5C4LL77-F1
#
_cell.length_a   1.000
_cell.length_b   1.000
_cell.length_c   1.000
_cell.angle_alpha   90.00
_cell.angle_beta   90.00
_cell.angle_gamma   90.00
#
_symmetry.space_group_name_H-M   'P 1'
#
loop_
_entity.id
_entity.type
_entity.pdbx_description
1 polymer ?
#
loop_
_entity_poly.entity_id
_entity_poly.type
_entity_poly.pdbx_seq_one_letter_code
_entity_poly.pdbx_strand_id
1 'polypeptide(L)'
;MRRPLSRQVRCFRSAEDGIAAVELALILPVLLTLMIGGIQVIAYINAVRKIERVVESISQMVSQTRPVGNSSIATVNASDLHFSFDAAMVLFPYLMAEGKRQNRSWSKVITINYAGIIFTQTAKNCADSADQSACYRADVSWTSIGTQQPSTGPVYRPCGTPQIAADNKAPPTRTALPRSLFGPASMVVIDVEFTFTPTFGARYLPSIRIARSAYVQPRYATRVDYDPTNNDGIATTC
;
A
#
# COMPACT_ATOMS: atom_id res chain seq x y z
N MET A 1 -42.43 -56.91 26.72
CA MET A 1 -43.35 -55.75 26.79
C MET A 1 -42.87 -54.65 25.85
N ARG A 2 -43.48 -54.52 24.66
CA ARG A 2 -43.15 -53.48 23.66
C ARG A 2 -43.96 -52.23 23.99
N ARG A 3 -43.29 -51.14 24.43
CA ARG A 3 -43.97 -49.84 24.60
C ARG A 3 -44.46 -49.36 23.23
N PRO A 4 -45.72 -48.89 23.11
CA PRO A 4 -46.27 -48.50 21.83
C PRO A 4 -45.56 -47.24 21.32
N LEU A 5 -44.87 -47.37 20.18
CA LEU A 5 -44.21 -46.30 19.42
C LEU A 5 -45.11 -45.06 19.22
N SER A 6 -46.43 -45.24 19.22
CA SER A 6 -47.41 -44.15 19.06
C SER A 6 -47.36 -43.11 20.19
N ARG A 7 -46.96 -43.49 21.41
CA ARG A 7 -46.91 -42.56 22.55
C ARG A 7 -45.63 -41.70 22.54
N GLN A 8 -44.54 -42.22 21.97
CA GLN A 8 -43.28 -41.48 21.79
C GLN A 8 -43.42 -40.41 20.70
N VAL A 9 -44.08 -40.71 19.58
CA VAL A 9 -44.29 -39.75 18.48
C VAL A 9 -45.18 -38.56 18.91
N ARG A 10 -46.17 -38.79 19.79
CA ARG A 10 -47.02 -37.71 20.32
C ARG A 10 -46.28 -36.79 21.30
N CYS A 11 -45.27 -37.31 22.00
CA CYS A 11 -44.42 -36.56 22.93
C CYS A 11 -43.42 -35.66 22.18
N PHE A 12 -42.90 -36.12 21.04
CA PHE A 12 -42.07 -35.27 20.15
C PHE A 12 -42.89 -34.20 19.44
N ARG A 13 -44.18 -34.45 19.13
CA ARG A 13 -45.09 -33.42 18.56
C ARG A 13 -45.53 -32.35 19.55
N SER A 14 -45.44 -32.57 20.86
CA SER A 14 -45.74 -31.53 21.87
C SER A 14 -44.49 -30.79 22.36
N ALA A 15 -43.33 -31.05 21.76
CA ALA A 15 -42.09 -30.33 22.05
C ALA A 15 -41.97 -29.15 21.09
N GLU A 16 -42.68 -28.06 21.38
CA GLU A 16 -42.58 -26.78 20.65
C GLU A 16 -41.13 -26.25 20.62
N ASP A 17 -40.36 -26.57 21.68
CA ASP A 17 -38.92 -26.26 21.79
C ASP A 17 -38.06 -26.89 20.67
N GLY A 18 -38.49 -28.02 20.10
CA GLY A 18 -37.76 -28.71 19.04
C GLY A 18 -37.85 -28.00 17.69
N ILE A 19 -38.94 -27.25 17.44
CA ILE A 19 -39.16 -26.54 16.18
C ILE A 19 -38.24 -25.31 16.08
N ALA A 20 -38.06 -24.59 17.20
CA ALA A 20 -37.16 -23.45 17.28
C ALA A 20 -35.70 -23.84 16.99
N ALA A 21 -35.28 -25.03 17.44
CA ALA A 21 -33.94 -25.55 17.15
C ALA A 21 -33.73 -25.85 15.66
N VAL A 22 -34.76 -26.34 14.96
CA VAL A 22 -34.69 -26.64 13.52
C VAL A 22 -34.68 -25.36 12.68
N GLU A 23 -35.50 -24.37 13.04
CA GLU A 23 -35.48 -23.06 12.37
C GLU A 23 -34.12 -22.36 12.55
N LEU A 24 -33.55 -22.40 13.76
CA LEU A 24 -32.21 -21.88 14.01
C LEU A 24 -31.16 -22.63 13.19
N ALA A 25 -31.21 -23.96 13.13
CA ALA A 25 -30.25 -24.76 12.37
C ALA A 25 -30.25 -24.43 10.87
N LEU A 26 -31.41 -24.04 10.31
CA LEU A 26 -31.54 -23.64 8.91
C LEU A 26 -31.04 -22.22 8.64
N ILE A 27 -31.27 -21.27 9.55
CA ILE A 27 -30.89 -19.86 9.37
C ILE A 27 -29.42 -19.61 9.78
N LEU A 28 -28.91 -20.36 10.75
CA LEU A 28 -27.55 -20.26 11.26
C LEU A 28 -26.45 -20.31 10.18
N PRO A 29 -26.44 -21.21 9.18
CA PRO A 29 -25.42 -21.18 8.13
C PRO A 29 -25.45 -19.89 7.30
N VAL A 30 -26.63 -19.32 7.05
CA VAL A 30 -26.76 -18.04 6.33
C VAL A 30 -26.24 -16.88 7.19
N LEU A 31 -26.57 -16.87 8.49
CA LEU A 31 -26.06 -15.85 9.41
C LEU A 31 -24.53 -15.93 9.57
N LEU A 32 -23.97 -17.13 9.68
CA LEU A 32 -22.52 -17.33 9.79
C LEU A 32 -21.78 -16.88 8.53
N THR A 33 -22.30 -17.21 7.35
CA THR A 33 -21.67 -16.78 6.08
C THR A 33 -21.70 -15.27 5.92
N LEU A 34 -22.82 -14.62 6.25
CA LEU A 34 -22.92 -13.16 6.28
C LEU A 34 -21.97 -12.53 7.31
N MET A 35 -21.89 -13.08 8.52
CA MET A 35 -21.01 -12.57 9.57
C MET A 35 -19.53 -12.68 9.17
N ILE A 36 -19.09 -13.84 8.70
CA ILE A 36 -17.71 -14.08 8.28
C ILE A 36 -17.37 -13.20 7.07
N GLY A 37 -18.26 -13.11 6.08
CA GLY A 37 -18.08 -12.24 4.91
C GLY A 37 -17.96 -10.76 5.31
N GLY A 38 -18.85 -10.28 6.18
CA GLY A 38 -18.81 -8.91 6.70
C GLY A 38 -17.51 -8.59 7.41
N ILE A 39 -17.01 -9.50 8.26
CA ILE A 39 -15.73 -9.35 8.95
C ILE A 39 -14.57 -9.22 7.94
N GLN A 40 -14.56 -10.02 6.87
CA GLN A 40 -13.53 -9.91 5.82
C GLN A 40 -13.56 -8.56 5.11
N VAL A 41 -14.76 -8.08 4.74
CA VAL A 41 -14.93 -6.79 4.06
C VAL A 41 -14.46 -5.65 4.96
N ILE A 42 -14.83 -5.66 6.24
CA ILE A 42 -14.37 -4.66 7.22
C ILE A 42 -12.85 -4.71 7.36
N ALA A 43 -12.26 -5.91 7.47
CA ALA A 43 -10.81 -6.08 7.56
C ALA A 43 -10.09 -5.53 6.32
N TYR A 44 -10.62 -5.79 5.12
CA TYR A 44 -10.10 -5.27 3.86
C TYR A 44 -10.16 -3.74 3.81
N ILE A 45 -11.32 -3.13 4.10
CA ILE A 45 -11.49 -1.67 4.11
C ILE A 45 -10.54 -1.02 5.14
N ASN A 46 -10.40 -1.63 6.31
CA ASN A 46 -9.45 -1.14 7.33
C ASN A 46 -8.00 -1.24 6.86
N ALA A 47 -7.63 -2.31 6.14
CA ALA A 47 -6.30 -2.42 5.56
C ALA A 47 -6.05 -1.31 4.53
N VAL A 48 -7.00 -1.06 3.61
CA VAL A 48 -6.92 0.03 2.63
C VAL A 48 -6.71 1.38 3.31
N ARG A 49 -7.54 1.72 4.29
CA ARG A 49 -7.45 3.01 5.02
C ARG A 49 -6.12 3.16 5.77
N LYS A 50 -5.58 2.08 6.33
CA LYS A 50 -4.29 2.14 7.02
C LYS A 50 -3.12 2.28 6.06
N ILE A 51 -3.14 1.60 4.91
CA ILE A 51 -2.13 1.75 3.88
C ILE A 51 -2.10 3.19 3.36
N GLU A 52 -3.25 3.81 3.16
CA GLU A 52 -3.35 5.21 2.77
C GLU A 52 -2.71 6.14 3.81
N ARG A 53 -2.98 5.92 5.10
CA ARG A 53 -2.31 6.67 6.19
C ARG A 53 -0.80 6.46 6.23
N VAL A 54 -0.31 5.24 5.95
CA VAL A 54 1.12 4.92 5.88
C VAL A 54 1.77 5.76 4.77
N VAL A 55 1.20 5.69 3.57
CA VAL A 55 1.68 6.44 2.39
C VAL A 55 1.74 7.94 2.68
N GLU A 56 0.64 8.51 3.20
CA GLU A 56 0.55 9.93 3.51
C GLU A 56 1.57 10.34 4.58
N SER A 57 1.67 9.60 5.68
CA SER A 57 2.57 9.94 6.79
C SER A 57 4.04 9.85 6.39
N ILE A 58 4.43 8.81 5.66
CA ILE A 58 5.80 8.66 5.13
C ILE A 58 6.10 9.77 4.13
N SER A 59 5.17 10.08 3.22
CA SER A 59 5.35 11.17 2.26
C SER A 59 5.52 12.52 2.94
N GLN A 60 4.76 12.78 4.02
CA GLN A 60 4.89 13.99 4.81
C GLN A 60 6.25 14.07 5.49
N MET A 61 6.77 12.96 6.01
CA MET A 61 8.08 12.91 6.65
C MET A 61 9.20 13.26 5.65
N VAL A 62 9.20 12.66 4.46
CA VAL A 62 10.22 12.92 3.42
C VAL A 62 10.06 14.32 2.81
N SER A 63 8.83 14.83 2.65
CA SER A 63 8.59 16.17 2.13
C SER A 63 9.11 17.28 3.05
N GLN A 64 9.29 17.00 4.34
CA GLN A 64 9.72 17.94 5.36
C GLN A 64 11.22 17.95 5.59
N THR A 65 11.99 17.13 4.88
CA THR A 65 13.45 17.18 4.92
C THR A 65 13.94 18.58 4.57
N ARG A 66 14.84 19.11 5.39
CA ARG A 66 15.36 20.49 5.25
C ARG A 66 16.77 20.47 4.66
N PRO A 67 17.10 21.45 3.81
CA PRO A 67 18.48 21.61 3.35
C PRO A 67 19.39 21.98 4.52
N VAL A 68 20.65 21.56 4.42
CA VAL A 68 21.71 21.91 5.38
C VAL A 68 22.49 23.10 4.84
N GLY A 69 22.79 24.08 5.71
CA GLY A 69 23.52 25.29 5.33
C GLY A 69 22.74 26.18 4.36
N ASN A 70 23.44 26.77 3.38
CA ASN A 70 22.87 27.68 2.39
C ASN A 70 22.41 26.97 1.10
N SER A 71 22.22 25.65 1.14
CA SER A 71 21.75 24.87 0.00
C SER A 71 20.23 25.04 -0.18
N SER A 72 19.74 24.93 -1.42
CA SER A 72 18.30 24.80 -1.71
C SER A 72 17.87 23.33 -1.85
N ILE A 73 18.83 22.40 -1.82
CA ILE A 73 18.63 20.97 -2.00
C ILE A 73 18.70 20.30 -0.63
N ALA A 74 17.65 19.55 -0.29
CA ALA A 74 17.64 18.67 0.87
C ALA A 74 18.22 17.31 0.50
N THR A 75 18.85 16.65 1.47
CA THR A 75 19.37 15.29 1.30
C THR A 75 18.72 14.36 2.31
N VAL A 76 18.38 13.15 1.87
CA VAL A 76 17.98 12.04 2.75
C VAL A 76 19.06 10.98 2.75
N ASN A 77 19.40 10.44 3.92
CA ASN A 77 20.40 9.39 4.04
C ASN A 77 19.75 8.02 4.31
N ALA A 78 20.57 6.98 4.43
CA ALA A 78 20.09 5.63 4.73
C ALA A 78 19.27 5.55 6.04
N SER A 79 19.71 6.23 7.11
CA SER A 79 19.00 6.22 8.40
C SER A 79 17.63 6.89 8.35
N ASP A 80 17.47 7.95 7.57
CA ASP A 80 16.18 8.63 7.39
C ASP A 80 15.18 7.71 6.69
N LEU A 81 15.66 6.96 5.68
CA LEU A 81 14.85 5.99 4.95
C LEU A 81 14.45 4.81 5.83
N HIS A 82 15.39 4.24 6.60
CA HIS A 82 15.09 3.18 7.58
C HIS A 82 14.05 3.63 8.60
N PHE A 83 14.23 4.81 9.19
CA PHE A 83 13.28 5.37 10.15
C PHE A 83 11.88 5.52 9.53
N SER A 84 11.81 6.00 8.29
CA SER A 84 10.55 6.14 7.56
C SER A 84 9.87 4.79 7.28
N PHE A 85 10.67 3.77 6.98
CA PHE A 85 10.20 2.44 6.63
C PHE A 85 9.69 1.70 7.87
N ASP A 86 10.47 1.74 8.96
CA ASP A 86 10.12 1.09 10.23
C ASP A 86 8.90 1.73 10.89
N ALA A 87 8.65 3.02 10.65
CA ALA A 87 7.42 3.69 11.09
C ALA A 87 6.15 3.00 10.57
N ALA A 88 6.22 2.25 9.46
CA ALA A 88 5.10 1.48 8.94
C ALA A 88 4.56 0.45 9.95
N MET A 89 5.42 -0.12 10.83
CA MET A 89 4.98 -1.04 11.88
C MET A 89 4.03 -0.37 12.87
N VAL A 90 4.24 0.91 13.16
CA VAL A 90 3.41 1.69 14.09
C VAL A 90 2.13 2.16 13.40
N LEU A 91 2.24 2.61 12.15
CA LEU A 91 1.11 3.13 11.36
C LEU A 91 0.15 2.01 10.90
N PHE A 92 0.67 0.81 10.65
CA PHE A 92 -0.09 -0.35 10.23
C PHE A 92 0.19 -1.57 11.13
N PRO A 93 -0.41 -1.61 12.34
CA PRO A 93 -0.12 -2.64 13.35
C PRO A 93 -0.49 -4.08 12.92
N TYR A 94 -1.23 -4.25 11.81
CA TYR A 94 -1.57 -5.56 11.29
C TYR A 94 -0.40 -6.27 10.59
N LEU A 95 0.67 -5.54 10.23
CA LEU A 95 1.83 -6.11 9.54
C LEU A 95 2.50 -7.26 10.32
N MET A 96 2.61 -7.12 11.64
CA MET A 96 3.27 -8.12 12.48
C MET A 96 2.43 -9.40 12.61
N ALA A 97 1.11 -9.24 12.80
CA ALA A 97 0.18 -10.36 12.84
C ALA A 97 0.15 -11.10 11.48
N GLU A 98 0.16 -10.35 10.38
CA GLU A 98 0.15 -10.92 9.04
C GLU A 98 1.47 -11.61 8.69
N GLY A 99 2.61 -11.00 9.02
CA GLY A 99 3.93 -11.63 8.88
C GLY A 99 4.01 -12.96 9.63
N LYS A 100 3.57 -12.98 10.89
CA LYS A 100 3.48 -14.22 11.69
C LYS A 100 2.59 -15.26 11.02
N ARG A 101 1.44 -14.87 10.47
CA ARG A 101 0.51 -15.78 9.77
C ARG A 101 1.11 -16.36 8.50
N GLN A 102 1.85 -15.57 7.73
CA GLN A 102 2.50 -16.00 6.49
C GLN A 102 3.86 -16.68 6.72
N ASN A 103 4.33 -16.77 7.97
CA ASN A 103 5.68 -17.20 8.33
C ASN A 103 6.77 -16.40 7.58
N ARG A 104 6.57 -15.08 7.45
CA ARG A 104 7.47 -14.13 6.78
C ARG A 104 7.76 -12.95 7.70
N SER A 105 8.93 -12.33 7.53
CA SER A 105 9.17 -11.03 8.15
C SER A 105 8.14 -10.02 7.63
N TRP A 106 7.72 -9.09 8.50
CA TRP A 106 6.74 -8.05 8.16
C TRP A 106 7.18 -7.23 6.93
N SER A 107 8.49 -6.97 6.79
CA SER A 107 9.08 -6.21 5.69
C SER A 107 9.01 -6.92 4.33
N LYS A 108 8.63 -8.21 4.31
CA LYS A 108 8.37 -8.97 3.08
C LYS A 108 6.87 -9.08 2.76
N VAL A 109 6.00 -8.58 3.64
CA VAL A 109 4.54 -8.58 3.46
C VAL A 109 4.05 -7.26 2.86
N ILE A 110 4.76 -6.17 3.14
CA ILE A 110 4.54 -4.84 2.60
C ILE A 110 5.75 -4.41 1.78
N THR A 111 5.50 -3.73 0.66
CA THR A 111 6.54 -3.06 -0.13
C THR A 111 6.30 -1.56 -0.06
N ILE A 112 7.32 -0.80 0.33
CA ILE A 112 7.28 0.66 0.40
C ILE A 112 8.43 1.16 -0.45
N ASN A 113 8.10 1.77 -1.59
CA ASN A 113 9.09 2.33 -2.50
C ASN A 113 9.12 3.84 -2.39
N TYR A 114 10.33 4.36 -2.51
CA TYR A 114 10.64 5.78 -2.50
C TYR A 114 11.30 6.10 -3.82
N ALA A 115 10.95 7.24 -4.41
CA ALA A 115 11.62 7.76 -5.58
C ALA A 115 11.65 9.28 -5.57
N GLY A 116 12.84 9.84 -5.79
CA GLY A 116 12.97 11.24 -6.20
C GLY A 116 12.73 11.35 -7.70
N ILE A 117 11.89 12.28 -8.12
CA ILE A 117 11.58 12.57 -9.52
C ILE A 117 12.01 13.99 -9.84
N ILE A 118 12.82 14.13 -10.89
CA ILE A 118 13.25 15.41 -11.44
C ILE A 118 12.63 15.57 -12.81
N PHE A 119 12.12 16.76 -13.08
CA PHE A 119 11.54 17.10 -14.37
C PHE A 119 12.51 17.96 -15.16
N THR A 120 12.87 17.48 -16.36
CA THR A 120 13.71 18.22 -17.30
C THR A 120 12.83 18.78 -18.41
N GLN A 121 12.90 20.10 -18.65
CA GLN A 121 12.15 20.71 -19.74
C GLN A 121 12.77 20.29 -21.09
N THR A 122 12.00 19.59 -21.91
CA THR A 122 12.38 19.12 -23.25
C THR A 122 11.78 19.98 -24.36
N ALA A 123 10.61 20.58 -24.12
CA ALA A 123 9.94 21.46 -25.07
C ALA A 123 9.48 22.77 -24.41
N LYS A 124 9.50 23.85 -25.19
CA LYS A 124 9.13 25.22 -24.74
C LYS A 124 7.75 25.67 -25.24
N ASN A 125 7.19 25.01 -26.24
CA ASN A 125 5.96 25.37 -26.94
C ASN A 125 4.70 24.80 -26.29
N CYS A 126 4.67 24.77 -24.97
CA CYS A 126 3.59 24.16 -24.22
C CYS A 126 2.49 25.15 -23.92
N ALA A 127 1.40 25.04 -24.68
CA ALA A 127 0.28 25.95 -24.58
C ALA A 127 -0.69 25.58 -23.45
N ASP A 128 -0.75 24.30 -23.05
CA ASP A 128 -1.68 23.83 -22.04
C ASP A 128 -1.06 23.94 -20.64
N SER A 129 -1.60 24.83 -19.81
CA SER A 129 -1.19 24.98 -18.41
C SER A 129 -1.69 23.84 -17.51
N ALA A 130 -2.69 23.07 -17.94
CA ALA A 130 -3.27 21.97 -17.18
C ALA A 130 -2.57 20.62 -17.44
N ASP A 131 -1.94 20.45 -18.61
CA ASP A 131 -1.15 19.26 -18.96
C ASP A 131 0.21 19.67 -19.56
N GLN A 132 1.24 19.69 -18.69
CA GLN A 132 2.62 19.98 -19.12
C GLN A 132 3.43 18.71 -19.42
N SER A 133 2.78 17.54 -19.56
CA SER A 133 3.47 16.27 -19.77
C SER A 133 4.24 16.17 -21.09
N ALA A 134 3.82 16.91 -22.11
CA ALA A 134 4.56 17.00 -23.38
C ALA A 134 5.85 17.84 -23.28
N CYS A 135 6.02 18.60 -22.20
CA CYS A 135 7.04 19.62 -22.03
C CYS A 135 8.18 19.16 -21.14
N TYR A 136 7.83 18.32 -20.18
CA TYR A 136 8.72 17.86 -19.15
C TYR A 136 8.93 16.36 -19.29
N ARG A 137 10.20 15.95 -19.27
CA ARG A 137 10.57 14.55 -19.10
C ARG A 137 10.79 14.29 -17.62
N ALA A 138 10.10 13.29 -17.09
CA ALA A 138 10.22 12.89 -15.69
C ALA A 138 11.27 11.78 -15.55
N ASP A 139 12.40 12.10 -14.94
CA ASP A 139 13.49 11.17 -14.69
C ASP A 139 13.56 10.84 -13.19
N VAL A 140 13.80 9.57 -12.85
CA VAL A 140 14.04 9.16 -11.45
C VAL A 140 15.47 9.59 -11.09
N SER A 141 15.65 10.30 -9.98
CA SER A 141 16.97 10.74 -9.48
C SER A 141 17.56 9.81 -8.43
N TRP A 142 16.71 9.15 -7.65
CA TRP A 142 17.12 8.11 -6.72
C TRP A 142 15.90 7.25 -6.38
N THR A 143 16.15 6.04 -5.91
CA THR A 143 15.08 5.15 -5.51
C THR A 143 15.48 4.22 -4.37
N SER A 144 14.51 3.84 -3.56
CA SER A 144 14.66 2.93 -2.42
C SER A 144 13.44 2.02 -2.29
N ILE A 145 13.62 0.86 -1.65
CA ILE A 145 12.52 -0.03 -1.24
C ILE A 145 12.37 -0.11 0.29
N GLY A 146 13.04 0.80 1.02
CA GLY A 146 13.08 0.84 2.49
C GLY A 146 13.82 -0.35 3.15
N THR A 147 14.35 -1.26 2.36
CA THR A 147 15.22 -2.37 2.75
C THR A 147 16.34 -2.52 1.74
N GLN A 148 17.28 -3.43 1.97
CA GLN A 148 18.35 -3.73 1.01
C GLN A 148 17.77 -4.01 -0.38
N GLN A 149 18.08 -3.14 -1.35
CA GLN A 149 17.62 -3.25 -2.72
C GLN A 149 18.19 -4.51 -3.35
N PRO A 150 17.36 -5.31 -4.04
CA PRO A 150 17.87 -6.43 -4.80
C PRO A 150 18.73 -5.89 -5.95
N SER A 151 19.84 -6.58 -6.23
CA SER A 151 20.76 -6.24 -7.33
C SER A 151 20.08 -6.29 -8.71
N THR A 152 18.92 -6.93 -8.82
CA THR A 152 18.09 -7.02 -10.03
C THR A 152 16.61 -7.12 -9.66
N GLY A 153 15.72 -6.56 -10.50
CA GLY A 153 14.27 -6.80 -10.43
C GLY A 153 13.39 -5.54 -10.34
N PRO A 154 12.09 -5.64 -10.66
CA PRO A 154 11.20 -4.50 -10.86
C PRO A 154 10.62 -3.95 -9.55
N VAL A 155 11.35 -4.03 -8.43
CA VAL A 155 10.77 -3.76 -7.10
C VAL A 155 10.53 -2.28 -6.86
N TYR A 156 11.29 -1.41 -7.54
CA TYR A 156 11.27 0.04 -7.39
C TYR A 156 11.04 0.76 -8.73
N ARG A 157 10.90 2.09 -8.70
CA ARG A 157 10.80 2.89 -9.94
C ARG A 157 12.14 2.82 -10.68
N PRO A 158 12.19 2.35 -11.95
CA PRO A 158 13.45 2.07 -12.62
C PRO A 158 14.25 3.34 -12.91
N CYS A 159 15.56 3.30 -12.59
CA CYS A 159 16.52 4.30 -13.03
C CYS A 159 16.73 4.24 -14.55
N GLY A 160 17.07 5.37 -15.17
CA GLY A 160 17.47 5.45 -16.58
C GLY A 160 16.32 5.33 -17.60
N THR A 161 15.12 4.90 -17.18
CA THR A 161 13.91 4.96 -18.01
C THR A 161 12.99 6.07 -17.51
N PRO A 162 12.66 7.07 -18.36
CA PRO A 162 11.74 8.13 -18.00
C PRO A 162 10.36 7.59 -17.61
N GLN A 163 9.72 8.24 -16.65
CA GLN A 163 8.36 7.94 -16.25
C GLN A 163 7.39 8.53 -17.28
N ILE A 164 6.47 7.70 -17.77
CA ILE A 164 5.48 8.13 -18.76
C ILE A 164 4.28 8.81 -18.10
N ALA A 165 3.61 9.69 -18.85
CA ALA A 165 2.41 10.35 -18.35
C ALA A 165 1.19 9.44 -18.49
N ALA A 166 0.49 9.19 -17.38
CA ALA A 166 -0.75 8.41 -17.31
C ALA A 166 -1.95 9.30 -16.95
N ASP A 167 -3.16 8.82 -17.22
CA ASP A 167 -4.39 9.47 -16.78
C ASP A 167 -4.38 9.69 -15.26
N ASN A 168 -4.90 10.83 -14.79
CA ASN A 168 -4.88 11.18 -13.36
C ASN A 168 -5.69 10.21 -12.48
N LYS A 169 -6.60 9.42 -13.07
CA LYS A 169 -7.38 8.37 -12.40
C LYS A 169 -6.82 6.97 -12.64
N ALA A 170 -5.72 6.84 -13.38
CA ALA A 170 -5.09 5.55 -13.61
C ALA A 170 -4.61 4.95 -12.28
N PRO A 171 -4.69 3.62 -12.10
CA PRO A 171 -4.07 2.95 -10.97
C PRO A 171 -2.58 3.28 -10.88
N PRO A 172 -2.01 3.38 -9.66
CA PRO A 172 -0.60 3.69 -9.50
C PRO A 172 0.29 2.60 -10.12
N THR A 173 1.32 3.05 -10.84
CA THR A 173 2.33 2.17 -11.43
C THR A 173 3.73 2.73 -11.14
N ARG A 174 4.75 1.87 -11.28
CA ARG A 174 6.15 2.21 -11.01
C ARG A 174 6.86 2.88 -12.20
N THR A 175 6.20 2.94 -13.35
CA THR A 175 6.75 3.46 -14.62
C THR A 175 5.99 4.67 -15.14
N ALA A 176 4.88 5.04 -14.50
CA ALA A 176 4.07 6.19 -14.91
C ALA A 176 3.77 7.13 -13.75
N LEU A 177 3.49 8.38 -14.11
CA LEU A 177 3.05 9.45 -13.22
C LEU A 177 1.75 10.07 -13.76
N PRO A 178 0.84 10.50 -12.88
CA PRO A 178 -0.29 11.33 -13.28
C PRO A 178 0.16 12.55 -14.08
N ARG A 179 -0.52 12.83 -15.20
CA ARG A 179 -0.24 13.95 -16.11
C ARG A 179 -0.16 15.30 -15.40
N SER A 180 -1.01 15.53 -14.39
CA SER A 180 -1.03 16.79 -13.64
C SER A 180 0.21 17.05 -12.79
N LEU A 181 1.10 16.07 -12.61
CA LEU A 181 2.33 16.24 -11.83
C LEU A 181 3.49 16.78 -12.66
N PHE A 182 3.40 16.70 -14.00
CA PHE A 182 4.47 17.17 -14.87
C PHE A 182 4.56 18.69 -14.77
N GLY A 183 5.74 19.18 -14.46
CA GLY A 183 5.99 20.61 -14.28
C GLY A 183 7.43 20.90 -13.85
N PRO A 184 7.77 22.15 -13.54
CA PRO A 184 9.14 22.54 -13.19
C PRO A 184 9.60 22.11 -11.79
N ALA A 185 8.66 21.75 -10.92
CA ALA A 185 8.95 21.36 -9.54
C ALA A 185 9.31 19.87 -9.45
N SER A 186 10.31 19.52 -8.62
CA SER A 186 10.60 18.12 -8.32
C SER A 186 9.52 17.49 -7.43
N MET A 187 9.42 16.16 -7.48
CA MET A 187 8.46 15.39 -6.71
C MET A 187 9.15 14.24 -6.00
N VAL A 188 8.67 13.91 -4.81
CA VAL A 188 8.96 12.65 -4.14
C VAL A 188 7.73 11.76 -4.26
N VAL A 189 7.96 10.52 -4.67
CA VAL A 189 6.90 9.54 -4.88
C VAL A 189 7.08 8.39 -3.90
N ILE A 190 6.04 8.12 -3.14
CA ILE A 190 5.97 7.01 -2.19
C ILE A 190 4.93 6.02 -2.69
N ASP A 191 5.35 4.84 -3.11
CA ASP A 191 4.45 3.76 -3.53
C ASP A 191 4.39 2.70 -2.44
N VAL A 192 3.21 2.45 -1.87
CA VAL A 192 2.99 1.37 -0.90
C VAL A 192 2.11 0.29 -1.50
N GLU A 193 2.56 -0.94 -1.36
CA GLU A 193 1.86 -2.12 -1.83
C GLU A 193 1.78 -3.17 -0.74
N PHE A 194 0.57 -3.66 -0.52
CA PHE A 194 0.28 -4.71 0.45
C PHE A 194 -0.69 -5.71 -0.15
N THR A 195 -0.41 -7.00 0.03
CA THR A 195 -1.30 -8.06 -0.45
C THR A 195 -2.20 -8.52 0.70
N PHE A 196 -3.48 -8.17 0.63
CA PHE A 196 -4.48 -8.62 1.58
C PHE A 196 -4.86 -10.07 1.28
N THR A 197 -4.53 -10.94 2.21
CA THR A 197 -4.84 -12.36 2.26
C THR A 197 -6.05 -12.55 3.18
N PRO A 198 -7.21 -13.07 2.71
CA PRO A 198 -8.35 -13.34 3.59
C PRO A 198 -7.95 -14.24 4.76
N THR A 199 -8.51 -14.01 5.96
CA THR A 199 -8.23 -14.86 7.13
C THR A 199 -9.06 -16.15 7.12
N PHE A 200 -10.29 -16.07 6.63
CA PHE A 200 -11.19 -17.19 6.44
C PHE A 200 -11.34 -17.49 4.95
N GLY A 201 -11.33 -18.76 4.58
CA GLY A 201 -11.46 -19.17 3.19
C GLY A 201 -10.25 -18.81 2.32
N ALA A 202 -9.07 -18.53 2.89
CA ALA A 202 -7.84 -18.19 2.17
C ALA A 202 -7.44 -19.21 1.08
N ARG A 203 -7.88 -20.47 1.23
CA ARG A 203 -7.67 -21.54 0.24
C ARG A 203 -8.56 -21.39 -1.01
N TYR A 204 -9.69 -20.70 -0.88
CA TYR A 204 -10.72 -20.58 -1.90
C TYR A 204 -10.84 -19.16 -2.46
N LEU A 205 -10.49 -18.14 -1.66
CA LEU A 205 -10.54 -16.74 -2.04
C LEU A 205 -9.15 -16.25 -2.46
N PRO A 206 -9.03 -15.55 -3.60
CA PRO A 206 -7.77 -14.98 -4.03
C PRO A 206 -7.32 -13.87 -3.08
N SER A 207 -6.01 -13.67 -2.99
CA SER A 207 -5.46 -12.50 -2.31
C SER A 207 -5.65 -11.26 -3.15
N ILE A 208 -5.93 -10.13 -2.51
CA ILE A 208 -6.22 -8.86 -3.17
C ILE A 208 -5.05 -7.92 -2.95
N ARG A 209 -4.44 -7.48 -4.05
CA ARG A 209 -3.36 -6.47 -4.02
C ARG A 209 -3.95 -5.08 -3.76
N ILE A 210 -3.45 -4.40 -2.75
CA ILE A 210 -3.76 -3.01 -2.44
C ILE A 210 -2.51 -2.19 -2.75
N ALA A 211 -2.61 -1.28 -3.72
CA ALA A 211 -1.55 -0.35 -4.09
C ALA A 211 -2.03 1.09 -3.92
N ARG A 212 -1.19 1.94 -3.32
CA ARG A 212 -1.43 3.36 -3.10
C ARG A 212 -0.14 4.13 -3.32
N SER A 213 -0.25 5.31 -3.90
CA SER A 213 0.89 6.20 -4.14
C SER A 213 0.58 7.60 -3.64
N ALA A 214 1.55 8.22 -2.98
CA ALA A 214 1.55 9.66 -2.73
C ALA A 214 2.60 10.32 -3.60
N TYR A 215 2.23 11.49 -4.11
CA TYR A 215 3.08 12.36 -4.90
C TYR A 215 3.15 13.67 -4.14
N VAL A 216 4.34 14.03 -3.65
CA VAL A 216 4.52 15.21 -2.82
C VAL A 216 5.68 16.05 -3.31
N GLN A 217 5.46 17.36 -3.37
CA GLN A 217 6.56 18.31 -3.58
C GLN A 217 7.30 18.51 -2.25
N PRO A 218 8.65 18.59 -2.25
CA PRO A 218 9.40 18.99 -1.07
C PRO A 218 8.95 20.37 -0.56
N ARG A 219 8.74 20.49 0.76
CA ARG A 219 8.17 21.71 1.38
C ARG A 219 9.21 22.79 1.64
N TYR A 220 10.45 22.39 1.96
CA TYR A 220 11.52 23.29 2.38
C TYR A 220 12.73 23.28 1.44
N ALA A 221 12.64 22.58 0.32
CA ALA A 221 13.73 22.43 -0.64
C ALA A 221 13.20 22.46 -2.08
N THR A 222 14.07 22.74 -3.04
CA THR A 222 13.74 22.67 -4.48
C THR A 222 13.70 21.22 -4.96
N ARG A 223 14.50 20.34 -4.35
CA ARG A 223 14.48 18.89 -4.52
C ARG A 223 15.06 18.17 -3.31
N VAL A 224 14.74 16.88 -3.22
CA VAL A 224 15.31 15.95 -2.24
C VAL A 224 16.19 14.96 -2.99
N ASP A 225 17.48 14.98 -2.73
CA ASP A 225 18.46 14.03 -3.27
C ASP A 225 18.81 12.97 -2.20
N TYR A 226 19.38 11.86 -2.63
CA TYR A 226 19.86 10.82 -1.72
C TYR A 226 21.36 11.03 -1.44
N ASP A 227 21.74 11.02 -0.17
CA ASP A 227 23.14 11.01 0.26
C ASP A 227 23.63 9.56 0.38
N PRO A 228 24.59 9.12 -0.48
CA PRO A 228 25.10 7.76 -0.46
C PRO A 228 26.08 7.49 0.70
N THR A 229 26.40 8.50 1.52
CA THR A 229 27.24 8.32 2.71
C THR A 229 26.60 7.30 3.66
N ASN A 230 27.35 6.26 4.03
CA ASN A 230 26.87 5.14 4.85
C ASN A 230 25.69 4.37 4.22
N ASN A 231 25.57 4.34 2.89
CA ASN A 231 24.57 3.51 2.22
C ASN A 231 24.85 2.02 2.47
N ASP A 232 23.89 1.34 3.08
CA ASP A 232 23.89 -0.11 3.32
C ASP A 232 23.21 -0.90 2.19
N GLY A 233 22.94 -0.24 1.06
CA GLY A 233 22.21 -0.77 -0.08
C GLY A 233 20.70 -0.54 -0.01
N ILE A 234 20.20 0.28 0.93
CA ILE A 234 18.77 0.64 1.00
C ILE A 234 18.30 1.47 -0.20
N ALA A 235 19.18 2.25 -0.81
CA ALA A 235 18.85 3.13 -1.92
C ALA A 235 19.95 3.19 -2.99
N THR A 236 19.55 3.59 -4.19
CA THR A 236 20.42 3.75 -5.35
C THR A 236 20.16 5.11 -5.98
N THR A 237 21.22 5.85 -6.30
CA THR A 237 21.13 7.08 -7.09
C THR A 237 21.07 6.74 -8.58
N CYS A 238 20.25 7.48 -9.29
CA CYS A 238 20.21 7.53 -10.73
C CYS A 238 20.80 8.91 -11.17
#